data_AF-A0A2U1WU35-F1
#
_entry.id   AF-A0A2U1WU35-F1
#
_cell.length_a   1.000
_cell.length_b   1.000
_cell.length_c   1.000
_cell.angle_alpha   90.00
_cell.angle_beta   90.00
_cell.angle_gamma   90.00
#
_symmetry.space_group_name_H-M   'P 1'
#
loop_
_entity.id
_entity.type
_entity.pdbx_description
1 polymer ?
#
loop_
_entity_poly.entity_id
_entity_poly.type
_entity_poly.pdbx_seq_one_letter_code
_entity_poly.pdbx_strand_id
1 'polypeptide(L)'
;MPTLRRTAVLTLAAALLAGCWSPKPGPLAAITASADVVAVTTTKKTIANHIESGITGRDCSVVSYEQTGELCPEPKVVDRSNIYCYRTLADVNCHYLPDPYKNGQTALASPPPVYKTIPPKPGWFDGLFD
;
A
#
# COMPACT_ATOMS: atom_id res chain seq x y z
N MET A 1 44.66 -9.59 13.45
CA MET A 1 43.54 -8.68 13.09
C MET A 1 42.21 -9.34 12.68
N PRO A 2 42.13 -10.56 12.09
CA PRO A 2 40.82 -11.12 11.70
C PRO A 2 39.94 -11.56 12.88
N THR A 3 40.57 -11.90 14.02
CA THR A 3 39.89 -12.26 15.27
C THR A 3 39.16 -11.09 15.90
N LEU A 4 39.77 -9.90 15.93
CA LEU A 4 39.16 -8.67 16.48
C LEU A 4 37.95 -8.20 15.65
N ARG A 5 38.02 -8.35 14.32
CA ARG A 5 36.90 -8.03 13.42
C ARG A 5 35.75 -9.02 13.60
N ARG A 6 36.04 -10.31 13.78
CA ARG A 6 35.03 -11.35 14.07
C ARG A 6 34.36 -11.11 15.43
N THR A 7 35.12 -10.80 16.48
CA THR A 7 34.55 -10.53 17.80
C THR A 7 33.70 -9.26 17.78
N ALA A 8 34.13 -8.21 17.07
CA ALA A 8 33.35 -6.98 16.93
C ALA A 8 32.01 -7.20 16.20
N VAL A 9 32.00 -8.00 15.13
CA VAL A 9 30.76 -8.35 14.41
C VAL A 9 29.83 -9.19 15.31
N LEU A 10 30.38 -10.15 16.05
CA LEU A 10 29.60 -10.99 16.97
C LEU A 10 29.01 -10.17 18.13
N THR A 11 29.76 -9.23 18.69
CA THR A 11 29.26 -8.36 19.77
C THR A 11 28.19 -7.39 19.27
N LEU A 12 28.35 -6.86 18.06
CA LEU A 12 27.35 -5.97 17.45
C LEU A 12 26.06 -6.72 17.15
N ALA A 13 26.16 -7.94 16.59
CA ALA A 13 25.01 -8.79 16.35
C ALA A 13 24.29 -9.15 17.66
N ALA A 14 25.02 -9.57 18.70
CA ALA A 14 24.43 -9.89 20.01
C ALA A 14 23.71 -8.70 20.64
N ALA A 15 24.24 -7.48 20.50
CA ALA A 15 23.60 -6.26 20.98
C ALA A 15 22.28 -5.96 20.24
N LEU A 16 22.21 -6.22 18.94
CA LEU A 16 21.00 -6.03 18.13
C LEU A 16 19.90 -7.05 18.51
N LEU A 17 20.27 -8.29 18.84
CA LEU A 17 19.31 -9.33 19.23
C LEU A 17 18.79 -9.19 20.68
N ALA A 18 19.49 -8.46 21.56
CA ALA A 18 19.10 -8.29 22.96
C ALA A 18 17.74 -7.57 23.14
N GLY A 19 17.24 -6.86 22.13
CA GLY A 19 15.94 -6.20 22.16
C GLY A 19 14.73 -7.14 22.16
N CYS A 20 14.90 -8.40 21.76
CA CYS A 20 13.77 -9.30 21.46
C CYS A 20 13.08 -9.94 22.69
N TRP A 21 13.67 -9.85 23.90
CA TRP A 21 13.14 -10.50 25.12
C TRP A 21 12.97 -9.54 26.31
N SER A 22 12.93 -8.22 26.11
CA SER A 22 12.79 -7.32 27.27
C SER A 22 11.35 -7.37 27.83
N PRO A 23 11.13 -7.76 29.09
CA PRO A 23 9.78 -7.87 29.68
C PRO A 23 9.14 -6.50 29.96
N LYS A 24 9.88 -5.40 29.76
CA LYS A 24 9.37 -4.04 29.82
C LYS A 24 9.77 -3.29 28.55
N PRO A 25 8.83 -2.58 27.91
CA PRO A 25 9.19 -1.70 26.80
C PRO A 25 10.14 -0.64 27.31
N GLY A 26 11.36 -0.61 26.77
CA GLY A 26 12.31 0.46 27.06
C GLY A 26 11.82 1.81 26.52
N PRO A 27 12.49 2.92 26.88
CA PRO A 27 12.07 4.26 26.45
C PRO A 27 11.88 4.39 24.93
N LEU A 28 12.73 3.73 24.14
CA LEU A 28 12.63 3.72 22.68
C LEU A 28 11.34 3.07 22.18
N ALA A 29 10.92 1.95 22.78
CA ALA A 29 9.69 1.26 22.41
C ALA A 29 8.44 2.10 22.72
N ALA A 30 8.46 2.87 23.82
CA ALA A 30 7.37 3.78 24.15
C ALA A 30 7.27 4.94 23.13
N ILE A 31 8.41 5.49 22.71
CA ILE A 31 8.45 6.55 21.68
C ILE A 31 7.92 6.02 20.35
N THR A 32 8.42 4.86 19.88
CA THR A 32 7.96 4.30 18.60
C THR A 32 6.48 3.96 18.63
N ALA A 33 5.97 3.38 19.72
CA ALA A 33 4.55 3.10 19.87
C ALA A 33 3.69 4.38 19.80
N SER A 34 4.12 5.45 20.48
CA SER A 34 3.40 6.73 20.42
C SER A 34 3.40 7.34 19.02
N ALA A 35 4.53 7.25 18.31
CA ALA A 35 4.67 7.75 16.95
C ALA A 35 3.88 6.89 15.95
N ASP A 36 3.80 5.58 16.17
CA ASP A 36 2.96 4.68 15.38
C ASP A 36 1.47 5.01 15.54
N VAL A 37 1.00 5.35 16.75
CA VAL A 37 -0.39 5.78 16.96
C VAL A 37 -0.70 7.03 16.14
N VAL A 38 0.18 8.04 16.17
CA VAL A 38 0.02 9.26 15.38
C VAL A 38 0.09 8.96 13.87
N ALA A 39 1.03 8.13 13.45
CA ALA A 39 1.20 7.78 12.04
C ALA A 39 0.00 6.99 11.50
N VAL A 40 -0.53 6.02 12.26
CA VAL A 40 -1.69 5.23 11.86
C VAL A 40 -2.95 6.09 11.83
N THR A 41 -3.15 7.00 12.78
CA THR A 41 -4.32 7.88 12.77
C THR A 41 -4.32 8.83 11.57
N THR A 42 -3.16 9.38 11.21
CA THR A 42 -2.99 10.36 10.12
C THR A 42 -2.85 9.73 8.73
N THR A 43 -2.03 8.69 8.59
CA THR A 43 -1.65 8.08 7.29
C THR A 43 -2.14 6.66 7.09
N LYS A 44 -2.75 6.04 8.11
CA LYS A 44 -3.11 4.60 8.15
C LYS A 44 -1.90 3.66 8.14
N LYS A 45 -0.68 4.19 8.28
CA LYS A 45 0.57 3.44 8.30
C LYS A 45 1.30 3.63 9.63
N THR A 46 1.92 2.57 10.12
CA THR A 46 2.95 2.65 11.15
C THR A 46 4.28 3.14 10.55
N ILE A 47 5.27 3.48 11.37
CA ILE A 47 6.61 3.82 10.91
C ILE A 47 7.22 2.67 10.09
N ALA A 48 7.07 1.43 10.56
CA ALA A 48 7.54 0.25 9.85
C ALA A 48 6.89 0.11 8.46
N ASN A 49 5.59 0.37 8.36
CA ASN A 49 4.85 0.32 7.09
C ASN A 49 5.36 1.37 6.07
N HIS A 50 5.82 2.55 6.53
CA HIS A 50 6.44 3.54 5.64
C HIS A 50 7.77 3.03 5.07
N ILE A 51 8.58 2.36 5.88
CA ILE A 51 9.85 1.76 5.44
C ILE A 51 9.57 0.65 4.43
N GLU A 52 8.64 -0.27 4.73
CA GLU A 52 8.26 -1.35 3.82
C GLU A 52 7.71 -0.83 2.49
N SER A 53 6.91 0.24 2.54
CA SER A 53 6.41 0.89 1.33
C SER A 53 7.55 1.43 0.47
N GLY A 54 8.58 2.00 1.08
CA GLY A 54 9.75 2.51 0.40
C GLY A 54 10.62 1.42 -0.23
N ILE A 55 10.79 0.30 0.46
CA ILE A 55 11.58 -0.85 -0.03
C ILE A 55 10.86 -1.56 -1.17
N THR A 56 9.56 -1.80 -1.03
CA THR A 56 8.79 -2.60 -2.00
C THR A 56 8.22 -1.78 -3.15
N GLY A 57 8.18 -0.45 -3.02
CA GLY A 57 7.51 0.43 -3.96
C GLY A 57 5.97 0.27 -3.98
N ARG A 58 5.41 -0.45 -3.00
CA ARG A 58 3.98 -0.69 -2.81
C ARG A 58 3.42 0.13 -1.65
N ASP A 59 2.10 0.24 -1.58
CA ASP A 59 1.41 0.93 -0.49
C ASP A 59 1.15 -0.04 0.67
N CYS A 60 2.13 -0.22 1.55
CA CYS A 60 2.02 -1.14 2.68
C CYS A 60 1.37 -0.47 3.89
N SER A 61 0.38 -1.12 4.52
CA SER A 61 -0.25 -0.61 5.74
C SER A 61 -0.90 -1.71 6.59
N VAL A 62 -0.80 -1.57 7.91
CA VAL A 62 -1.47 -2.48 8.87
C VAL A 62 -2.99 -2.41 8.75
N VAL A 63 -3.54 -1.25 8.38
CA VAL A 63 -4.98 -1.08 8.16
C VAL A 63 -5.45 -1.88 6.95
N SER A 64 -4.67 -1.90 5.86
CA SER A 64 -4.93 -2.75 4.69
C SER A 64 -4.92 -4.23 5.07
N TYR A 65 -3.97 -4.64 5.91
CA TYR A 65 -3.90 -6.01 6.41
C TYR A 65 -5.15 -6.39 7.22
N GLU A 66 -5.62 -5.53 8.12
CA GLU A 66 -6.86 -5.77 8.87
C GLU A 66 -8.10 -5.86 7.97
N GLN A 67 -8.15 -5.09 6.88
CA GLN A 67 -9.30 -5.04 5.98
C GLN A 67 -9.31 -6.15 4.92
N THR A 68 -8.14 -6.56 4.43
CA THR A 68 -8.00 -7.40 3.24
C THR A 68 -7.17 -8.66 3.46
N GLY A 69 -6.42 -8.76 4.57
CA GLY A 69 -5.47 -9.82 4.84
C GLY A 69 -4.09 -9.63 4.17
N GLU A 70 -3.92 -8.56 3.38
CA GLU A 70 -2.68 -8.26 2.68
C GLU A 70 -2.04 -6.98 3.21
N LEU A 71 -0.76 -7.07 3.62
CA LEU A 71 -0.03 -5.92 4.15
C LEU A 71 0.29 -4.89 3.06
N CYS A 72 0.66 -5.36 1.88
CA CYS A 72 1.00 -4.56 0.71
C CYS A 72 0.14 -5.02 -0.48
N PRO A 73 -1.15 -4.69 -0.50
CA PRO A 73 -2.04 -5.15 -1.56
C PRO A 73 -1.58 -4.67 -2.93
N GLU A 74 -1.88 -5.45 -3.98
CA GLU A 74 -1.61 -5.02 -5.34
C GLU A 74 -2.37 -3.74 -5.67
N PRO A 75 -1.71 -2.69 -6.19
CA PRO A 75 -2.39 -1.44 -6.49
C PRO A 75 -3.37 -1.68 -7.64
N LYS A 76 -4.65 -1.48 -7.38
CA LYS A 76 -5.73 -1.64 -8.36
C LYS A 76 -6.34 -0.27 -8.65
N VAL A 77 -6.55 0.03 -9.92
CA VAL A 77 -7.35 1.18 -10.36
C VAL A 77 -8.64 0.74 -10.99
N VAL A 78 -9.69 1.51 -10.73
CA VAL A 78 -10.94 1.38 -11.45
C VAL A 78 -10.72 1.91 -12.86
N ASP A 79 -10.71 1.01 -13.83
CA ASP A 79 -10.74 1.36 -15.23
C ASP A 79 -12.15 1.86 -15.58
N ARG A 80 -12.20 3.15 -15.94
CA ARG A 80 -13.43 3.82 -16.38
C ARG A 80 -13.58 3.84 -17.90
N SER A 81 -12.80 3.03 -18.64
CA SER A 81 -13.01 2.83 -20.08
C SER A 81 -14.33 2.11 -20.42
N ASN A 82 -15.12 1.79 -19.39
CA ASN A 82 -16.42 1.15 -19.52
C ASN A 82 -17.37 1.96 -20.41
N ILE A 83 -18.06 1.25 -21.29
CA ILE A 83 -18.99 1.79 -22.27
C ILE A 83 -20.39 1.89 -21.63
N TYR A 84 -20.98 3.08 -21.62
CA TYR A 84 -22.34 3.34 -21.16
C TYR A 84 -23.30 3.31 -22.35
N CYS A 85 -24.20 2.34 -22.36
CA CYS A 85 -25.21 2.22 -23.42
C CYS A 85 -26.56 2.74 -22.96
N TYR A 86 -27.12 3.67 -23.73
CA TYR A 86 -28.41 4.30 -23.50
C TYR A 86 -29.40 3.89 -24.58
N ARG A 87 -30.66 3.71 -24.18
CA ARG A 87 -31.74 3.45 -25.14
C ARG A 87 -32.21 4.77 -25.75
N THR A 88 -32.12 4.89 -27.06
CA THR A 88 -32.69 6.02 -27.81
C THR A 88 -33.97 5.58 -28.53
N LEU A 89 -34.64 6.51 -29.21
CA LEU A 89 -35.89 6.22 -29.94
C LEU A 89 -35.71 5.27 -31.13
N ALA A 90 -34.51 5.23 -31.71
CA ALA A 90 -34.22 4.46 -32.92
C ALA A 90 -33.22 3.30 -32.70
N ASP A 91 -32.31 3.41 -31.74
CA ASP A 91 -31.28 2.40 -31.48
C ASP A 91 -30.68 2.49 -30.05
N VAL A 92 -29.77 1.59 -29.70
CA VAL A 92 -28.90 1.68 -28.52
C VAL A 92 -27.65 2.48 -28.88
N ASN A 93 -27.43 3.60 -28.20
CA ASN A 93 -26.25 4.43 -28.41
C ASN A 93 -25.29 4.30 -27.22
N CYS A 94 -24.02 3.99 -27.50
CA CYS A 94 -23.03 3.65 -26.49
C CYS A 94 -21.91 4.69 -26.46
N HIS A 95 -21.63 5.23 -25.27
CA HIS A 95 -20.67 6.32 -25.05
C HIS A 95 -19.66 5.96 -23.96
N TYR A 96 -18.46 6.54 -24.04
CA TYR A 96 -17.40 6.34 -23.04
C TYR A 96 -17.55 7.25 -21.80
N LEU A 97 -18.45 8.23 -21.87
CA LEU A 97 -18.78 9.12 -20.76
C LEU A 97 -20.23 8.89 -20.33
N PRO A 98 -20.54 9.02 -19.03
CA PRO A 98 -21.91 9.05 -18.56
C PRO A 98 -22.64 10.28 -19.10
N ASP A 99 -23.97 10.18 -19.23
CA ASP A 99 -24.86 11.22 -19.76
C ASP A 99 -24.51 12.63 -19.20
N PRO A 100 -23.92 13.52 -20.02
CA PRO A 100 -23.44 14.82 -19.55
C PRO A 100 -24.58 15.81 -19.29
N TYR A 101 -25.77 15.60 -19.87
CA TYR A 101 -26.88 16.54 -19.78
C TYR A 101 -27.96 16.12 -18.78
N LYS A 102 -27.80 14.96 -18.11
CA LYS A 102 -28.72 14.44 -17.09
C LYS A 102 -30.18 14.45 -17.55
N ASN A 103 -30.43 14.12 -18.81
CA ASN A 103 -31.75 14.18 -19.46
C ASN A 103 -32.70 13.05 -19.00
N GLY A 104 -32.43 12.43 -17.85
CA GLY A 104 -33.24 11.36 -17.27
C GLY A 104 -33.11 10.02 -17.98
N GLN A 105 -32.11 9.85 -18.86
CA GLN A 105 -31.85 8.56 -19.50
C GLN A 105 -31.08 7.64 -18.55
N THR A 106 -31.70 6.53 -18.16
CA THR A 106 -31.05 5.48 -17.39
C THR A 106 -30.24 4.58 -18.32
N ALA A 107 -28.95 4.40 -18.04
CA ALA A 107 -28.13 3.43 -18.76
C ALA A 107 -28.75 2.03 -18.64
N LEU A 108 -28.76 1.27 -19.73
CA LEU A 108 -29.31 -0.09 -19.75
C LEU A 108 -28.56 -1.02 -18.78
N ALA A 109 -27.27 -0.75 -18.59
CA ALA A 109 -26.47 -1.18 -17.45
C ALA A 109 -25.23 -0.28 -17.38
N SER A 110 -24.87 0.19 -16.19
CA SER A 110 -23.49 0.65 -15.95
C SER A 110 -22.62 -0.61 -15.88
N PRO A 111 -21.58 -0.77 -16.72
CA PRO A 111 -20.72 -1.93 -16.61
C PRO A 111 -20.10 -1.98 -15.21
N PRO A 112 -19.92 -3.17 -14.61
CA PRO A 112 -19.25 -3.27 -13.33
C PRO A 112 -17.87 -2.62 -13.41
N PRO A 113 -17.38 -1.99 -12.33
CA PRO A 113 -16.04 -1.41 -12.32
C PRO A 113 -15.03 -2.50 -12.65
N VAL A 114 -14.26 -2.28 -13.73
CA VAL A 114 -13.17 -3.19 -14.10
C VAL A 114 -11.94 -2.74 -13.32
N TYR A 115 -11.39 -3.61 -12.48
CA TYR A 115 -10.17 -3.31 -11.75
C TYR A 115 -8.96 -3.78 -12.54
N LYS A 116 -8.01 -2.89 -12.80
CA LYS A 116 -6.70 -3.24 -13.39
C LYS A 116 -5.62 -3.08 -12.34
N THR A 117 -4.70 -4.03 -12.28
CA THR A 117 -3.49 -3.92 -11.47
C THR A 117 -2.51 -2.96 -12.13
N ILE A 118 -1.82 -2.16 -11.33
CA ILE A 118 -0.76 -1.25 -11.77
C ILE A 118 0.58 -1.85 -11.35
N PRO A 119 1.63 -1.77 -12.18
CA PRO A 119 2.97 -2.12 -11.73
C PRO A 119 3.38 -1.24 -10.54
N PRO A 120 3.99 -1.81 -9.48
CA PRO A 120 4.49 -1.02 -8.36
C PRO A 120 5.56 -0.02 -8.83
N LYS A 121 5.77 1.04 -8.04
CA LYS A 121 6.88 1.96 -8.29
C LYS A 121 8.21 1.26 -8.00
N PRO A 122 9.35 1.72 -8.55
CA PRO A 122 10.65 1.24 -8.13
C PRO A 122 10.83 1.46 -6.63
N GLY A 123 11.27 0.43 -5.93
CA GLY A 123 11.70 0.50 -4.54
C GLY A 123 13.02 1.26 -4.41
N TRP A 124 13.35 1.66 -3.18
CA TRP A 124 14.58 2.41 -2.89
C TRP A 124 15.88 1.73 -3.33
N PHE A 125 15.86 0.42 -3.48
CA PHE A 125 17.06 -0.38 -3.77
C PHE A 125 17.06 -1.01 -5.17
N ASP A 126 16.00 -0.82 -5.98
CA ASP A 126 15.88 -1.50 -7.27
C ASP A 126 16.94 -1.07 -8.29
N GLY A 127 17.54 0.12 -8.14
CA GLY A 127 18.64 0.61 -8.99
C GLY A 127 20.01 0.63 -8.30
N LEU A 128 20.16 0.04 -7.12
CA LEU A 128 21.42 0.09 -6.35
C LEU A 128 22.39 -1.05 -6.74
N PHE A 129 21.89 -2.11 -7.37
CA PHE A 129 22.65 -3.31 -7.70
C PHE A 129 22.76 -3.59 -9.21
N ASP A 130 22.32 -2.65 -10.06
CA ASP A 130 22.53 -2.65 -11.51
C ASP A 130 23.87 -2.01 -11.91
#